data_AF-D6ZFC2-F1
#
_entry.id   AF-D6ZFC2-F1
#
_cell.length_a   1.000
_cell.length_b   1.000
_cell.length_c   1.000
_cell.angle_alpha   90.00
_cell.angle_beta   90.00
_cell.angle_gamma   90.00
#
_symmetry.space_group_name_H-M   'P 1'
#
loop_
_entity.id
_entity.type
_entity.pdbx_description
1 polymer ?
#
loop_
_entity_poly.entity_id
_entity_poly.type
_entity_poly.pdbx_seq_one_letter_code
_entity_poly.pdbx_strand_id
1 'polypeptide(L)'
;MSARPCVHPGCRDKFGDRRLVADGMCRGCRNQLRRTLGLIAADYERLALLPRPQGPDTLGRKATPEGFGHPAERASELCAEIAESLVRAHQLLACVLGGLGPSENLSQAAHVAQSRQWLDERLETICELDHAGKLASEWGELRERTKPYGVAAPMVWLGGKCPGCENLTVWRCWDEVEEHYDRIVCSVCDWEPDEGEIADWLDQYQAQWEEIARHKAS
;
A
#
# COMPACT_ATOMS: atom_id res chain seq x y z
N MET A 1 -0.34 -8.37 -36.71
CA MET A 1 -0.29 -7.76 -35.36
C MET A 1 1.04 -7.04 -35.21
N SER A 2 1.05 -5.73 -34.99
CA SER A 2 2.28 -4.96 -34.75
C SER A 2 2.65 -5.05 -33.29
N ALA A 3 3.83 -5.59 -32.96
CA ALA A 3 4.32 -5.59 -31.59
C ALA A 3 4.68 -4.15 -31.15
N ARG A 4 4.23 -3.75 -29.96
CA ARG A 4 4.49 -2.44 -29.36
C ARG A 4 5.16 -2.58 -27.99
N PRO A 5 5.97 -1.63 -27.54
CA PRO A 5 6.55 -1.67 -26.19
C PRO A 5 5.47 -1.63 -25.10
N CYS A 6 5.68 -2.38 -24.03
CA CYS A 6 4.84 -2.34 -22.84
C CYS A 6 4.74 -0.92 -22.26
N VAL A 7 3.51 -0.50 -21.94
CA VAL A 7 3.25 0.87 -21.46
C VAL A 7 3.61 1.10 -19.99
N HIS A 8 3.79 0.06 -19.19
CA HIS A 8 4.11 0.17 -17.76
C HIS A 8 5.47 0.88 -17.55
N PRO A 9 5.56 1.89 -16.66
CA PRO A 9 6.73 2.76 -16.53
C PRO A 9 8.00 2.00 -16.11
N GLY A 10 7.87 1.03 -15.20
CA GLY A 10 8.96 0.18 -14.74
C GLY A 10 9.23 -1.06 -15.59
N CYS A 11 8.64 -1.21 -16.78
CA CYS A 11 8.84 -2.42 -17.57
C CYS A 11 10.28 -2.52 -18.10
N ARG A 12 10.94 -3.62 -17.74
CA ARG A 12 12.27 -4.00 -18.24
C ARG A 12 12.29 -5.50 -18.56
N ASP A 13 12.97 -5.87 -19.64
CA ASP A 13 13.35 -7.23 -19.95
C ASP A 13 14.78 -7.52 -19.43
N LYS A 14 15.32 -8.69 -19.78
CA LYS A 14 16.66 -9.11 -19.35
C LYS A 14 17.81 -8.27 -19.93
N PHE A 15 17.53 -7.44 -20.93
CA PHE A 15 18.48 -6.55 -21.58
C PHE A 15 18.26 -5.07 -21.19
N GLY A 16 17.27 -4.79 -20.34
CA GLY A 16 16.91 -3.43 -19.93
C GLY A 16 15.93 -2.74 -20.88
N ASP A 17 15.48 -3.41 -21.94
CA ASP A 17 14.52 -2.88 -22.90
C ASP A 17 13.09 -3.10 -22.42
N ARG A 18 12.14 -2.34 -22.97
CA ARG A 18 10.72 -2.58 -22.69
C ARG A 18 10.27 -3.83 -23.44
N ARG A 19 9.60 -4.74 -22.73
CA ARG A 19 9.03 -5.96 -23.35
C ARG A 19 8.05 -5.60 -24.45
N LEU A 20 8.16 -6.25 -25.59
CA LEU A 20 7.23 -6.10 -26.70
C LEU A 20 5.97 -6.95 -26.45
N VAL A 21 4.81 -6.35 -26.67
CA VAL A 21 3.48 -6.96 -26.48
C VAL A 21 2.59 -6.64 -27.68
N ALA A 22 1.50 -7.39 -27.84
CA ALA A 22 0.45 -7.01 -28.78
C ALA A 22 -0.21 -5.71 -28.30
N ASP A 23 -0.65 -5.69 -27.04
CA ASP A 23 -1.54 -4.66 -26.52
C ASP A 23 -1.14 -4.27 -25.08
N GLY A 24 -1.04 -2.96 -24.82
CA GLY A 24 -0.92 -2.37 -23.48
C GLY A 24 0.23 -2.89 -22.62
N MET A 25 -0.08 -3.67 -21.58
CA MET A 25 0.88 -4.19 -20.60
C MET A 25 1.23 -5.67 -20.78
N CYS A 26 2.49 -6.03 -20.52
CA CYS A 26 2.91 -7.43 -20.46
C CYS A 26 2.38 -8.13 -19.20
N ARG A 27 2.24 -9.47 -19.23
CA ARG A 27 1.68 -10.27 -18.13
C ARG A 27 2.28 -9.95 -16.74
N GLY A 28 3.60 -9.78 -16.66
CA GLY A 28 4.27 -9.40 -15.40
C GLY A 28 3.82 -8.04 -14.88
N CYS A 29 3.77 -7.03 -15.75
CA CYS A 29 3.30 -5.70 -15.40
C CYS A 29 1.79 -5.66 -15.09
N ARG A 30 0.96 -6.52 -15.70
CA ARG A 30 -0.47 -6.67 -15.35
C ARG A 30 -0.63 -7.15 -13.91
N ASN A 31 0.13 -8.18 -13.52
CA ASN A 31 0.13 -8.67 -12.14
C ASN A 31 0.63 -7.61 -11.15
N GLN A 32 1.65 -6.85 -11.53
CA GLN A 32 2.15 -5.75 -10.71
C GLN A 32 1.10 -4.66 -10.53
N LEU A 33 0.38 -4.27 -11.59
CA LEU A 33 -0.70 -3.30 -11.49
C LEU A 33 -1.84 -3.79 -10.59
N ARG A 34 -2.24 -5.07 -10.70
CA ARG A 34 -3.24 -5.70 -9.81
C ARG A 34 -2.83 -5.56 -8.35
N ARG A 35 -1.58 -5.88 -8.08
CA ARG A 35 -1.01 -5.81 -6.73
C ARG A 35 -1.01 -4.38 -6.22
N THR A 36 -0.55 -3.43 -7.04
CA THR A 36 -0.52 -2.02 -6.69
C THR A 36 -1.92 -1.48 -6.38
N LEU A 37 -2.95 -1.85 -7.16
CA LEU A 37 -4.35 -1.51 -6.88
C LEU A 37 -4.80 -2.01 -5.49
N GLY A 38 -4.51 -3.28 -5.18
CA GLY A 38 -4.82 -3.87 -3.88
C GLY A 38 -4.11 -3.17 -2.72
N LEU A 39 -2.82 -2.85 -2.89
CA LEU A 39 -2.01 -2.17 -1.88
C LEU A 39 -2.52 -0.75 -1.62
N ILE A 40 -2.82 0.03 -2.66
CA ILE A 40 -3.30 1.41 -2.49
C ILE A 40 -4.66 1.46 -1.80
N ALA A 41 -5.55 0.51 -2.10
CA ALA A 41 -6.82 0.41 -1.39
C ALA A 41 -6.62 0.06 0.10
N ALA A 42 -5.69 -0.84 0.41
CA ALA A 42 -5.34 -1.15 1.80
C ALA A 42 -4.67 0.04 2.50
N ASP A 43 -3.85 0.82 1.78
CA ASP A 43 -3.22 2.02 2.29
C ASP A 43 -4.26 3.09 2.65
N TYR A 44 -5.29 3.27 1.81
CA TYR A 44 -6.45 4.10 2.13
C TYR A 44 -7.11 3.66 3.44
N GLU A 45 -7.42 2.37 3.59
CA GLU A 45 -8.07 1.83 4.80
C GLU A 45 -7.21 2.10 6.05
N ARG A 46 -5.89 1.93 5.97
CA ARG A 46 -4.96 2.21 7.08
C ARG A 46 -4.86 3.69 7.41
N LEU A 47 -4.71 4.55 6.40
CA LEU A 47 -4.65 6.00 6.60
C LEU A 47 -5.95 6.54 7.20
N ALA A 48 -7.10 5.98 6.81
CA ALA A 48 -8.41 6.38 7.33
C ALA A 48 -8.58 6.07 8.83
N LEU A 49 -7.79 5.15 9.40
CA LEU A 49 -7.79 4.80 10.82
C LEU A 49 -6.88 5.70 11.66
N LEU A 50 -6.00 6.51 11.05
CA LEU A 50 -5.12 7.40 11.79
C LEU A 50 -5.93 8.49 12.53
N PRO A 51 -5.48 8.91 13.73
CA PRO A 51 -6.17 9.96 14.48
C PRO A 51 -6.28 11.22 13.63
N ARG A 52 -7.50 11.73 13.45
CA ARG A 52 -7.71 13.00 12.73
C ARG A 52 -7.13 14.16 13.55
N PRO A 53 -6.58 15.19 12.90
CA PRO A 53 -6.14 16.39 13.62
C PRO A 53 -7.32 16.96 14.42
N GLN A 54 -7.08 17.38 15.66
CA GLN A 54 -8.06 18.15 16.41
C GLN A 54 -8.29 19.47 15.65
N GLY A 55 -9.55 19.85 15.47
CA GLY A 55 -9.92 21.05 14.71
C GLY A 55 -9.22 22.31 15.23
N PRO A 56 -9.14 23.37 14.40
CA PRO A 56 -8.25 24.53 14.60
C PRO A 56 -8.45 25.37 15.88
N ASP A 57 -9.38 25.02 16.78
CA ASP A 57 -9.78 25.88 17.90
C ASP A 57 -9.17 25.53 19.28
N THR A 58 -8.35 24.50 19.41
CA THR A 58 -7.89 24.06 20.77
C THR A 58 -6.41 24.26 21.07
N LEU A 59 -5.56 24.44 20.06
CA LEU A 59 -4.12 24.62 20.27
C LEU A 59 -3.65 25.81 19.43
N GLY A 60 -3.54 26.99 20.05
CA GLY A 60 -3.11 28.25 19.42
C GLY A 60 -1.66 28.28 18.90
N ARG A 61 -1.16 27.19 18.31
CA ARG A 61 0.12 27.14 17.60
C ARG A 61 -0.10 27.62 16.17
N LYS A 62 0.25 28.88 15.93
CA LYS A 62 0.39 29.43 14.58
C LYS A 62 1.34 28.55 13.78
N ALA A 63 0.87 28.07 12.62
CA ALA A 63 1.70 27.41 11.63
C ALA A 63 2.91 28.31 11.30
N THR A 64 4.11 27.75 11.40
CA THR A 64 5.33 28.40 10.94
C THR A 64 5.31 28.52 9.42
N PRO A 65 6.00 29.52 8.82
CA PRO A 65 5.93 29.82 7.38
C PRO A 65 6.51 28.72 6.48
N GLU A 66 7.15 27.70 7.05
CA GLU A 66 7.70 26.54 6.35
C GLU A 66 6.78 25.32 6.52
N GLY A 67 5.67 25.31 5.78
CA GLY A 67 5.10 24.17 5.03
C GLY A 67 4.89 22.77 5.65
N PHE A 68 5.10 22.53 6.94
CA PHE A 68 4.88 21.22 7.55
C PHE A 68 3.55 21.17 8.31
N GLY A 69 2.46 20.86 7.57
CA GLY A 69 1.16 20.51 8.15
C GLY A 69 1.27 19.31 9.10
N HIS A 70 0.31 19.20 10.03
CA HIS A 70 0.31 18.14 11.04
C HIS A 70 0.31 16.76 10.34
N PRO A 71 1.05 15.73 10.81
CA PRO A 71 1.11 14.42 10.15
C PRO A 71 -0.27 13.83 9.84
N ALA A 72 -1.24 14.06 10.72
CA ALA A 72 -2.63 13.67 10.51
C ALA A 72 -3.37 14.44 9.39
N GLU A 73 -3.06 15.73 9.19
CA GLU A 73 -3.60 16.51 8.06
C GLU A 73 -3.10 15.93 6.74
N ARG A 74 -1.78 15.71 6.64
CA ARG A 74 -1.16 15.09 5.46
C ARG A 74 -1.65 13.67 5.20
N ALA A 75 -1.88 12.88 6.25
CA ALA A 75 -2.48 11.55 6.11
C ALA A 75 -3.92 11.62 5.57
N SER A 76 -4.70 12.59 6.03
CA SER A 76 -6.07 12.82 5.55
C SER A 76 -6.08 13.31 4.09
N GLU A 77 -5.16 14.20 3.71
CA GLU A 77 -4.97 14.65 2.33
C GLU A 77 -4.62 13.48 1.42
N LEU A 78 -3.62 12.67 1.81
CA LEU A 78 -3.20 11.49 1.05
C LEU A 78 -4.33 10.45 0.91
N CYS A 79 -5.12 10.26 1.97
CA CYS A 79 -6.32 9.43 1.95
C CYS A 79 -7.35 9.95 0.91
N ALA A 80 -7.56 11.26 0.85
CA ALA A 80 -8.43 11.88 -0.15
C ALA A 80 -7.90 11.74 -1.58
N GLU A 81 -6.59 11.91 -1.79
CA GLU A 81 -5.96 11.74 -3.09
C GLU A 81 -6.06 10.30 -3.61
N ILE A 82 -5.85 9.30 -2.73
CA ILE A 82 -6.07 7.89 -3.09
C ILE A 82 -7.52 7.67 -3.51
N ALA A 83 -8.48 8.17 -2.73
CA ALA A 83 -9.89 8.01 -3.05
C ALA A 83 -10.25 8.65 -4.40
N GLU A 84 -9.78 9.87 -4.64
CA GLU A 84 -9.99 10.57 -5.91
C GLU A 84 -9.36 9.80 -7.08
N SER A 85 -8.13 9.29 -6.93
CA SER A 85 -7.45 8.50 -7.96
C SER A 85 -8.23 7.25 -8.36
N LEU A 86 -8.75 6.49 -7.38
CA LEU A 86 -9.54 5.29 -7.63
C LEU A 86 -10.90 5.61 -8.28
N VAL A 87 -11.58 6.64 -7.80
CA VAL A 87 -12.87 7.10 -8.38
C VAL A 87 -12.67 7.60 -9.81
N ARG A 88 -11.61 8.38 -10.07
CA ARG A 88 -11.26 8.87 -11.40
C ARG A 88 -10.92 7.73 -12.35
N ALA A 89 -10.16 6.72 -11.90
CA ALA A 89 -9.86 5.54 -12.71
C ALA A 89 -11.14 4.76 -13.08
N HIS A 90 -12.06 4.62 -12.12
CA HIS A 90 -13.38 4.00 -12.35
C HIS A 90 -14.17 4.79 -13.39
N GLN A 91 -14.31 6.11 -13.22
CA GLN A 91 -14.99 6.99 -14.19
C GLN A 91 -14.37 6.88 -15.58
N LEU A 92 -13.05 6.92 -15.70
CA LEU A 92 -12.35 6.83 -16.97
C LEU A 92 -12.66 5.53 -17.70
N LEU A 93 -12.59 4.40 -17.00
CA LEU A 93 -12.88 3.10 -17.61
C LEU A 93 -14.38 2.92 -17.90
N ALA A 94 -15.27 3.47 -17.06
CA ALA A 94 -16.70 3.50 -17.34
C ALA A 94 -17.01 4.29 -18.64
N CYS A 95 -16.36 5.43 -18.86
CA CYS A 95 -16.46 6.20 -20.10
C CYS A 95 -16.00 5.40 -21.32
N VAL A 96 -14.89 4.66 -21.22
CA VAL A 96 -14.37 3.82 -22.32
C VAL A 96 -15.31 2.67 -22.64
N LEU A 97 -15.91 2.05 -21.61
CA LEU A 97 -16.79 0.89 -21.75
C LEU A 97 -18.26 1.25 -22.02
N GLY A 98 -18.63 2.53 -21.99
CA GLY A 98 -20.02 2.97 -22.04
C GLY A 98 -20.86 2.50 -20.84
N GLY A 99 -20.21 2.28 -19.69
CA GLY A 99 -20.84 1.81 -18.45
C GLY A 99 -21.32 2.95 -17.55
N LEU A 100 -21.98 2.59 -16.46
CA LEU A 100 -22.30 3.52 -15.39
C LEU A 100 -21.06 3.76 -14.52
N GLY A 101 -20.79 5.04 -14.22
CA GLY A 101 -19.72 5.43 -13.30
C GLY A 101 -20.05 5.12 -11.83
N PRO A 102 -19.17 5.52 -10.90
CA PRO A 102 -19.41 5.36 -9.47
C PRO A 102 -20.67 6.10 -9.02
N SER A 103 -21.37 5.54 -8.04
CA SER A 103 -22.62 6.11 -7.51
C SER A 103 -22.37 7.38 -6.70
N GLU A 104 -22.97 8.50 -7.05
CA GLU A 104 -22.69 9.83 -6.49
C GLU A 104 -23.05 10.01 -5.00
N ASN A 105 -23.95 9.18 -4.45
CA ASN A 105 -24.49 9.33 -3.10
C ASN A 105 -23.83 8.40 -2.06
N LEU A 106 -22.54 8.10 -2.22
CA LEU A 106 -21.79 7.23 -1.32
C LEU A 106 -20.84 8.03 -0.41
N SER A 107 -20.54 7.47 0.76
CA SER A 107 -19.41 7.97 1.55
C SER A 107 -18.10 7.74 0.79
N GLN A 108 -17.05 8.51 1.10
CA GLN A 108 -15.74 8.33 0.46
C GLN A 108 -15.22 6.88 0.59
N ALA A 109 -15.35 6.27 1.77
CA ALA A 109 -14.95 4.89 1.99
C ALA A 109 -15.76 3.91 1.13
N ALA A 110 -17.07 4.14 0.99
CA ALA A 110 -17.92 3.33 0.12
C ALA A 110 -17.57 3.54 -1.37
N HIS A 111 -17.21 4.75 -1.78
CA HIS A 111 -16.69 5.05 -3.12
C HIS A 111 -15.38 4.30 -3.43
N VAL A 112 -14.46 4.26 -2.45
CA VAL A 112 -13.19 3.51 -2.59
C VAL A 112 -13.46 2.03 -2.71
N ALA A 113 -14.29 1.45 -1.84
CA ALA A 113 -14.64 0.04 -1.89
C ALA A 113 -15.32 -0.34 -3.21
N GLN A 114 -16.30 0.45 -3.67
CA GLN A 114 -16.98 0.26 -4.95
C GLN A 114 -15.99 0.35 -6.12
N SER A 115 -15.15 1.39 -6.15
CA SER A 115 -14.22 1.62 -7.25
C SER A 115 -13.14 0.53 -7.29
N ARG A 116 -12.59 0.14 -6.13
CA ARG A 116 -11.65 -0.98 -6.02
C ARG A 116 -12.25 -2.25 -6.62
N GLN A 117 -13.44 -2.65 -6.16
CA GLN A 117 -14.10 -3.88 -6.65
C GLN A 117 -14.29 -3.82 -8.17
N TRP A 118 -14.85 -2.72 -8.67
CA TRP A 118 -15.18 -2.58 -10.09
C TRP A 118 -13.94 -2.56 -10.99
N LEU A 119 -12.85 -1.92 -10.53
CA LEU A 119 -11.55 -1.89 -11.22
C LEU A 119 -10.86 -3.25 -11.21
N ASP A 120 -10.91 -3.99 -10.10
CA ASP A 120 -10.28 -5.32 -9.99
C ASP A 120 -10.91 -6.32 -10.97
N GLU A 121 -12.24 -6.31 -11.08
CA GLU A 121 -13.01 -7.11 -12.05
C GLU A 121 -12.64 -6.79 -13.52
N ARG A 122 -12.10 -5.60 -13.80
CA ARG A 122 -11.86 -5.07 -15.15
C ARG A 122 -10.40 -4.71 -15.39
N LEU A 123 -9.49 -5.22 -14.57
CA LEU A 123 -8.08 -4.85 -14.61
C LEU A 123 -7.44 -5.17 -15.97
N GLU A 124 -7.82 -6.29 -16.61
CA GLU A 124 -7.29 -6.64 -17.93
C GLU A 124 -7.62 -5.57 -18.97
N THR A 125 -8.84 -5.01 -18.94
CA THR A 125 -9.24 -3.89 -19.80
C THR A 125 -8.45 -2.64 -19.48
N ILE A 126 -8.22 -2.33 -18.19
CA ILE A 126 -7.38 -1.19 -17.78
C ILE A 126 -5.98 -1.32 -18.37
N CYS A 127 -5.39 -2.52 -18.30
CA CYS A 127 -4.06 -2.80 -18.81
C CYS A 127 -3.91 -2.63 -20.33
N GLU A 128 -5.02 -2.61 -21.07
CA GLU A 128 -5.08 -2.44 -22.52
C GLU A 128 -5.30 -0.98 -22.94
N LEU A 129 -5.66 -0.09 -22.01
CA LEU A 129 -5.82 1.34 -22.28
C LEU A 129 -4.48 2.01 -22.61
N ASP A 130 -4.50 2.97 -23.53
CA ASP A 130 -3.35 3.81 -23.84
C ASP A 130 -2.83 4.60 -22.62
N HIS A 131 -3.70 4.85 -21.63
CA HIS A 131 -3.38 5.57 -20.40
C HIS A 131 -3.01 4.66 -19.21
N ALA A 132 -2.97 3.35 -19.39
CA ALA A 132 -2.66 2.40 -18.31
C ALA A 132 -1.29 2.68 -17.66
N GLY A 133 -0.31 3.13 -18.45
CA GLY A 133 1.01 3.52 -17.94
C GLY A 133 0.96 4.72 -16.98
N LYS A 134 0.07 5.69 -17.23
CA LYS A 134 -0.11 6.86 -16.34
C LYS A 134 -0.74 6.46 -15.01
N LEU A 135 -1.78 5.62 -15.06
CA LEU A 135 -2.41 5.07 -13.86
C LEU A 135 -1.39 4.29 -13.02
N ALA A 136 -0.57 3.45 -13.65
CA ALA A 136 0.48 2.70 -12.95
C ALA A 136 1.50 3.63 -12.26
N SER A 137 1.93 4.71 -12.93
CA SER A 137 2.82 5.71 -12.33
C SER A 137 2.16 6.42 -11.15
N GLU A 138 0.95 6.97 -11.35
CA GLU A 138 0.20 7.72 -10.33
C GLU A 138 0.00 6.86 -9.06
N TRP A 139 -0.42 5.61 -9.26
CA TRP A 139 -0.62 4.65 -8.20
C TRP A 139 0.68 4.29 -7.48
N GLY A 140 1.77 4.08 -8.23
CA GLY A 140 3.10 3.87 -7.65
C GLY A 140 3.56 5.05 -6.78
N GLU A 141 3.39 6.28 -7.28
CA GLU A 141 3.75 7.52 -6.57
C GLU A 141 2.92 7.71 -5.30
N LEU A 142 1.61 7.45 -5.36
CA LEU A 142 0.74 7.47 -4.19
C LEU A 142 1.24 6.48 -3.14
N ARG A 143 1.58 5.24 -3.52
CA ARG A 143 2.13 4.24 -2.59
C ARG A 143 3.47 4.67 -1.98
N GLU A 144 4.38 5.26 -2.76
CA GLU A 144 5.64 5.74 -2.19
C GLU A 144 5.41 6.82 -1.12
N ARG A 145 4.37 7.64 -1.29
CA ARG A 145 3.98 8.67 -0.32
C ARG A 145 3.26 8.11 0.91
N THR A 146 2.70 6.90 0.87
CA THR A 146 2.08 6.25 2.05
C THR A 146 3.12 5.63 2.98
N LYS A 147 4.32 5.28 2.47
CA LYS A 147 5.38 4.61 3.25
C LYS A 147 5.73 5.27 4.59
N PRO A 148 5.91 6.60 4.69
CA PRO A 148 6.28 7.25 5.96
C PRO A 148 5.26 7.08 7.09
N TYR A 149 4.02 6.67 6.78
CA TYR A 149 2.95 6.47 7.75
C TYR A 149 2.94 5.07 8.36
N GLY A 150 3.98 4.25 8.13
CA GLY A 150 4.03 2.85 8.56
C GLY A 150 3.01 1.97 7.82
N VAL A 151 2.47 2.49 6.71
CA VAL A 151 1.39 1.87 5.94
C VAL A 151 1.94 0.79 4.99
N ALA A 152 3.25 0.64 4.85
CA ALA A 152 3.85 -0.09 3.73
C ALA A 152 4.23 -1.57 3.96
N ALA A 153 4.15 -2.13 5.16
CA ALA A 153 4.36 -3.57 5.37
C ALA A 153 3.31 -4.13 6.33
N PRO A 154 2.71 -5.31 6.07
CA PRO A 154 2.06 -6.06 7.13
C PRO A 154 3.02 -6.20 8.31
N MET A 155 2.55 -5.77 9.49
CA MET A 155 3.29 -5.84 10.74
C MET A 155 2.61 -6.83 11.67
N VAL A 156 3.38 -7.74 12.25
CA VAL A 156 2.93 -8.62 13.34
C VAL A 156 3.73 -8.30 14.57
N TRP A 157 3.03 -8.01 15.67
CA TRP A 157 3.65 -7.82 16.97
C TRP A 157 4.23 -9.12 17.47
N LEU A 158 5.55 -9.19 17.70
CA LEU A 158 6.23 -10.41 18.11
C LEU A 158 6.17 -10.69 19.62
N GLY A 159 5.46 -9.91 20.44
CA GLY A 159 5.24 -10.24 21.85
C GLY A 159 6.50 -10.29 22.76
N GLY A 160 7.70 -10.22 22.18
CA GLY A 160 8.97 -10.35 22.86
C GLY A 160 9.53 -9.01 23.35
N LYS A 161 10.42 -9.09 24.34
CA LYS A 161 11.21 -7.94 24.80
C LYS A 161 12.32 -7.67 23.80
N CYS A 162 12.50 -6.41 23.43
CA CYS A 162 13.64 -5.98 22.64
C CYS A 162 14.95 -6.23 23.40
N PRO A 163 15.97 -6.89 22.82
CA PRO A 163 17.29 -7.06 23.46
C PRO A 163 18.01 -5.73 23.72
N GLY A 164 17.77 -4.72 22.89
CA GLY A 164 18.40 -3.40 23.02
C GLY A 164 17.80 -2.52 24.12
N CYS A 165 16.50 -2.62 24.40
CA CYS A 165 15.83 -1.68 25.32
C CYS A 165 14.77 -2.31 26.25
N GLU A 166 14.64 -3.64 26.25
CA GLU A 166 13.72 -4.46 27.07
C GLU A 166 12.21 -4.19 26.92
N ASN A 167 11.80 -3.27 26.06
CA ASN A 167 10.39 -2.97 25.80
C ASN A 167 9.71 -4.07 24.96
N LEU A 168 8.42 -4.31 25.21
CA LEU A 168 7.58 -5.30 24.52
C LEU A 168 7.06 -4.78 23.17
N THR A 169 7.95 -4.22 22.36
CA THR A 169 7.60 -3.44 21.16
C THR A 169 8.36 -3.93 19.94
N VAL A 170 8.59 -5.25 19.85
CA VAL A 170 9.24 -5.89 18.71
C VAL A 170 8.17 -6.28 17.68
N TRP A 171 8.40 -5.93 16.42
CA TRP A 171 7.48 -6.13 15.30
C TRP A 171 8.21 -6.84 14.18
N ARG A 172 7.57 -7.83 13.55
CA ARG A 172 7.98 -8.34 12.25
C ARG A 172 7.29 -7.51 11.18
N CYS A 173 8.09 -6.90 10.33
CA CYS A 173 7.65 -6.15 9.16
C CYS A 173 8.14 -6.94 7.96
N TRP A 174 7.23 -7.49 7.15
CA TRP A 174 7.64 -8.15 5.92
C TRP A 174 6.98 -7.51 4.72
N ASP A 175 7.73 -7.30 3.64
CA ASP A 175 7.18 -6.99 2.34
C ASP A 175 7.08 -8.28 1.52
N GLU A 176 5.87 -8.67 1.15
CA GLU A 176 5.67 -9.80 0.23
C GLU A 176 6.19 -9.47 -1.20
N VAL A 177 6.60 -8.22 -1.48
CA VAL A 177 7.03 -7.75 -2.81
C VAL A 177 8.52 -7.96 -3.08
N GLU A 178 9.36 -7.77 -2.07
CA GLU A 178 10.79 -8.03 -2.15
C GLU A 178 11.08 -9.27 -1.30
N GLU A 179 11.52 -10.38 -1.90
CA GLU A 179 11.94 -11.62 -1.20
C GLU A 179 13.05 -11.38 -0.14
N HIS A 180 13.55 -10.15 -0.02
CA HIS A 180 14.62 -9.72 0.87
C HIS A 180 14.18 -8.74 1.97
N TYR A 181 12.89 -8.39 2.07
CA TYR A 181 12.42 -7.40 3.04
C TYR A 181 11.57 -8.05 4.14
N ASP A 182 12.13 -9.02 4.85
CA ASP A 182 11.59 -9.56 6.10
C ASP A 182 12.47 -9.06 7.24
N ARG A 183 11.98 -8.11 8.03
CA ARG A 183 12.75 -7.47 9.11
C ARG A 183 12.01 -7.61 10.43
N ILE A 184 12.78 -7.71 11.50
CA ILE A 184 12.27 -7.62 12.86
C ILE A 184 12.82 -6.32 13.45
N VAL A 185 11.95 -5.43 13.93
CA VAL A 185 12.35 -4.11 14.42
C VAL A 185 11.72 -3.82 15.77
N CYS A 186 12.48 -3.18 16.67
CA CYS A 186 11.91 -2.58 17.87
C CYS A 186 11.40 -1.17 17.56
N SER A 187 10.12 -0.90 17.82
CA SER A 187 9.53 0.43 17.54
C SER A 187 9.95 1.54 18.51
N VAL A 188 10.84 1.26 19.49
CA VAL A 188 11.30 2.23 20.50
C VAL A 188 12.76 2.61 20.31
N CYS A 189 13.62 1.65 19.96
CA CYS A 189 15.06 1.87 19.88
C CYS A 189 15.67 1.45 18.54
N ASP A 190 14.84 1.14 17.55
CA ASP A 190 15.23 0.71 16.20
C ASP A 190 16.25 -0.44 16.19
N TRP A 191 16.22 -1.28 17.23
CA TRP A 191 17.02 -2.48 17.27
C TRP A 191 16.49 -3.49 16.25
N GLU A 192 17.42 -4.14 15.56
CA GLU A 192 17.15 -5.19 14.59
C GLU A 192 18.15 -6.34 14.79
N PRO A 193 17.70 -7.61 14.65
CA PRO A 193 18.60 -8.76 14.69
C PRO A 193 19.43 -8.84 13.40
N ASP A 194 20.59 -9.49 13.49
CA ASP A 194 21.40 -9.76 12.31
C ASP A 194 20.65 -10.71 11.34
N GLU A 195 20.97 -10.65 10.05
CA GLU A 195 20.26 -11.39 9.00
C GLU A 195 20.23 -12.91 9.25
N GLY A 196 21.26 -13.46 9.93
CA GLY A 196 21.33 -14.86 10.34
C GLY A 196 20.49 -15.22 11.58
N GLU A 197 20.03 -14.23 12.35
CA GLU A 197 19.29 -14.40 13.60
C GLU A 197 17.77 -14.24 13.41
N ILE A 198 17.33 -13.73 12.25
CA ILE A 198 15.90 -13.53 11.95
C ILE A 198 15.13 -14.85 12.04
N ALA A 199 15.67 -15.94 11.47
CA ALA A 199 15.03 -17.25 11.50
C ALA A 199 14.83 -17.77 12.93
N ASP A 200 15.86 -17.66 13.78
CA ASP A 200 15.81 -18.09 15.18
C ASP A 200 14.76 -17.32 15.98
N TRP A 201 14.61 -16.03 15.72
CA TRP A 201 13.57 -15.20 16.32
C TRP A 201 12.16 -15.61 15.91
N LEU A 202 11.97 -15.93 14.62
CA LEU A 202 10.68 -16.40 14.12
C LEU A 202 10.30 -17.76 14.71
N ASP A 203 11.26 -18.67 14.83
CA ASP A 203 11.07 -20.00 15.43
C ASP A 203 10.71 -19.91 16.92
N GLN A 204 11.44 -19.10 17.69
CA GLN A 204 11.11 -18.86 19.10
C GLN A 204 9.69 -18.30 19.27
N TYR A 205 9.30 -17.39 18.41
CA TYR A 205 7.99 -16.76 18.48
C TYR A 205 6.87 -17.72 18.08
N GLN A 206 7.07 -18.53 17.04
CA GLN A 206 6.09 -19.53 16.64
C GLN A 206 5.83 -20.54 17.76
N ALA A 207 6.88 -20.96 18.48
CA ALA A 207 6.75 -21.82 19.66
C ALA A 207 5.93 -21.14 20.79
N GLN A 208 6.14 -19.83 21.04
CA GLN A 208 5.36 -19.08 22.03
C GLN A 208 3.88 -18.99 21.67
N TRP A 209 3.52 -18.80 20.39
CA TRP A 209 2.12 -18.79 19.97
C TRP A 209 1.44 -20.14 20.11
N GLU A 210 2.15 -21.23 19.78
CA GLU A 210 1.63 -22.58 19.97
C GLU A 210 1.39 -22.90 21.45
N GLU A 211 2.21 -22.35 22.35
CA GLU A 211 2.02 -22.46 23.80
C GLU A 211 0.83 -21.64 24.29
N ILE A 212 0.70 -20.38 23.86
CA ILE A 212 -0.46 -19.52 24.16
C ILE A 212 -1.75 -20.15 23.62
N ALA A 213 -1.71 -20.71 22.40
CA ALA A 213 -2.86 -21.37 21.78
C ALA A 213 -3.27 -22.63 22.55
N ARG A 214 -2.30 -23.43 23.03
CA ARG A 214 -2.57 -24.60 23.90
C ARG A 214 -3.23 -24.17 25.21
N HIS A 215 -2.74 -23.12 25.86
CA HIS A 215 -3.32 -22.61 27.11
C HIS A 215 -4.74 -22.02 26.94
N LYS A 216 -5.09 -21.50 25.76
CA LYS A 216 -6.45 -21.03 25.47
C LYS A 216 -7.43 -22.16 25.14
N ALA A 217 -6.92 -23.33 24.75
CA ALA A 217 -7.74 -24.49 24.38
C ALA A 217 -8.06 -25.42 25.57
N SER A 218 -7.36 -25.25 26.70
CA SER A 218 -7.57 -25.94 27.98
C SER A 218 -8.47 -25.15 28.92
#